data_AF-A0A7J8D6W1-F1
#
_entry.id   AF-A0A7J8D6W1-F1
#
_cell.length_a   1.000
_cell.length_b   1.000
_cell.length_c   1.000
_cell.angle_alpha   90.00
_cell.angle_beta   90.00
_cell.angle_gamma   90.00
#
_symmetry.space_group_name_H-M   'P 1'
#
loop_
_entity.id
_entity.type
_entity.pdbx_description
1 polymer ?
#
loop_
_entity_poly.entity_id
_entity_poly.type
_entity_poly.pdbx_seq_one_letter_code
_entity_poly.pdbx_strand_id
1 'polypeptide(L)'
;MSTFGYRRGLSKYESIDEDELLASLSAEELKELERELEDIEPDRNLPVGLRQKSLTEKTPTGNFSREALMAYWEKESQKLLEKERLGECGKKKKKGKKVKKQPNNILKEIKNSLRSVQEKKMEDSSRPSTPQRSAHDNLMEAIRGSSIRQLKKVSSPVADPGAQS
;
A
#
# COMPACT_ATOMS: atom_id res chain seq x y z
N MET A 1 22.68 7.61 -9.99
CA MET A 1 22.10 7.18 -11.28
C MET A 1 22.68 5.82 -11.61
N SER A 2 21.91 4.75 -11.41
CA SER A 2 22.34 3.40 -11.80
C SER A 2 22.33 3.33 -13.32
N THR A 3 23.49 3.45 -13.95
CA THR A 3 23.67 3.13 -15.37
C THR A 3 23.62 1.61 -15.52
N PHE A 4 22.42 1.05 -15.35
CA PHE A 4 22.16 -0.32 -15.74
C PHE A 4 22.55 -0.44 -17.22
N GLY A 5 23.19 -1.55 -17.60
CA GLY A 5 23.81 -1.75 -18.92
C GLY A 5 22.88 -1.69 -20.13
N TYR A 6 21.62 -1.26 -19.99
CA TYR A 6 20.65 -1.12 -21.07
C TYR A 6 21.15 -0.27 -22.22
N ARG A 7 21.93 0.80 -21.96
CA ARG A 7 22.44 1.64 -23.06
C ARG A 7 23.55 0.98 -23.89
N ARG A 8 24.10 -0.16 -23.47
CA ARG A 8 25.22 -0.78 -24.18
C ARG A 8 24.69 -1.57 -25.37
N GLY A 9 24.85 -1.02 -26.58
CA GLY A 9 24.46 -1.67 -27.84
C GLY A 9 23.15 -1.17 -28.44
N LEU A 10 22.34 -0.38 -27.69
CA LEU A 10 21.13 0.25 -28.23
C LEU A 10 21.44 1.31 -29.30
N SER A 11 22.64 1.89 -29.31
CA SER A 11 23.04 2.87 -30.33
C SER A 11 22.96 2.34 -31.76
N LYS A 12 22.93 1.02 -31.96
CA LYS A 12 22.77 0.39 -33.28
C LYS A 12 21.33 0.42 -33.78
N TYR A 13 20.37 0.49 -32.87
CA TYR A 13 18.94 0.43 -33.15
C TYR A 13 18.26 1.78 -32.92
N GLU A 14 18.88 2.71 -32.20
CA GLU A 14 18.34 4.06 -31.91
C GLU A 14 18.04 4.90 -33.17
N SER A 15 18.71 4.63 -34.29
CA SER A 15 18.54 5.39 -35.53
C SER A 15 17.56 4.77 -36.53
N ILE A 16 16.94 3.63 -36.20
CA ILE A 16 15.93 3.02 -37.06
C ILE A 16 14.57 3.64 -36.74
N ASP A 17 13.79 3.94 -37.77
CA ASP A 17 12.42 4.39 -37.60
C ASP A 17 11.52 3.16 -37.41
N GLU A 18 11.07 2.95 -36.17
CA GLU A 18 10.22 1.83 -35.80
C GLU A 18 8.85 1.92 -36.48
N ASP A 19 8.31 3.13 -36.65
CA ASP A 19 6.99 3.34 -37.25
C ASP A 19 7.03 3.03 -38.75
N GLU A 20 8.09 3.45 -39.46
CA GLU A 20 8.30 3.09 -40.87
C GLU A 20 8.49 1.58 -41.05
N LEU A 21 9.29 0.95 -40.19
CA LEU A 21 9.52 -0.50 -40.21
C LEU A 21 8.21 -1.26 -40.05
N LEU A 22 7.38 -0.90 -39.06
CA LEU A 22 6.10 -1.54 -38.80
C LEU A 22 5.08 -1.29 -39.92
N ALA A 23 5.09 -0.10 -40.54
CA ALA A 23 4.20 0.20 -41.65
C ALA A 23 4.51 -0.62 -42.92
N SER A 24 5.74 -1.11 -43.06
CA SER A 24 6.15 -1.97 -44.18
C SER A 24 5.65 -3.42 -44.09
N LEU A 25 5.24 -3.87 -42.89
CA LEU A 25 4.71 -5.22 -42.67
C LEU A 25 3.27 -5.34 -43.17
N SER A 26 2.93 -6.53 -43.67
CA SER A 26 1.54 -6.88 -43.97
C SER A 26 0.72 -7.12 -42.69
N ALA A 27 -0.61 -7.08 -42.80
CA ALA A 27 -1.50 -7.32 -41.66
C ALA A 27 -1.35 -8.73 -41.05
N GLU A 28 -0.98 -9.73 -41.87
CA GLU A 28 -0.73 -11.10 -41.39
C GLU A 28 0.59 -11.19 -40.63
N GLU A 29 1.64 -10.51 -41.11
CA GLU A 29 2.93 -10.44 -40.43
C GLU A 29 2.84 -9.65 -39.11
N LEU A 30 2.06 -8.57 -39.06
CA LEU A 30 1.80 -7.85 -37.81
C LEU A 30 1.09 -8.73 -36.78
N LYS A 31 0.14 -9.55 -37.21
CA LYS A 31 -0.57 -10.50 -36.35
C LYS A 31 0.37 -11.59 -35.82
N GLU A 32 1.27 -12.07 -36.67
CA GLU A 32 2.30 -13.02 -36.26
C GLU A 32 3.29 -12.40 -35.27
N LEU A 33 3.67 -11.13 -35.49
CA LEU A 33 4.52 -10.37 -34.57
C LEU A 33 3.86 -10.20 -33.20
N GLU A 34 2.57 -9.82 -33.17
CA GLU A 34 1.80 -9.72 -31.92
C GLU A 34 1.76 -11.05 -31.17
N ARG A 35 1.56 -12.17 -31.89
CA ARG A 35 1.60 -13.52 -31.32
C ARG A 35 2.96 -13.85 -30.71
N GLU A 36 4.06 -13.52 -31.40
CA GLU A 36 5.41 -13.77 -30.91
C GLU A 36 5.71 -12.97 -29.63
N LEU A 37 5.20 -11.73 -29.51
CA LEU A 37 5.36 -10.92 -28.30
C LEU A 37 4.70 -11.54 -27.06
N GLU A 38 3.69 -12.40 -27.21
CA GLU A 38 3.04 -13.07 -26.08
C GLU A 38 3.95 -14.10 -25.39
N ASP A 39 4.84 -14.72 -26.17
CA ASP A 39 5.78 -15.77 -25.77
C ASP A 39 7.10 -15.21 -25.22
N ILE A 40 7.45 -13.97 -25.57
CA ILE A 40 8.65 -13.30 -25.04
C ILE A 40 8.51 -13.07 -23.54
N GLU A 41 9.53 -13.46 -22.76
CA GLU A 41 9.56 -13.22 -21.31
C GLU A 41 9.59 -11.71 -21.01
N PRO A 42 8.72 -11.20 -20.11
CA PRO A 42 8.75 -9.81 -19.71
C PRO A 42 10.06 -9.50 -18.97
N ASP A 43 10.68 -8.36 -19.31
CA ASP A 43 11.99 -7.95 -18.80
C ASP A 43 12.09 -8.15 -17.28
N ARG A 44 13.05 -8.99 -16.87
CA ARG A 44 13.25 -9.42 -15.48
C ARG A 44 13.63 -8.28 -14.55
N ASN A 45 14.09 -7.17 -15.11
CA ASN A 45 14.45 -6.00 -14.33
C ASN A 45 13.28 -5.04 -14.07
N LEU A 46 12.16 -5.23 -14.78
CA LEU A 46 10.94 -4.51 -14.47
C LEU A 46 10.35 -5.02 -13.14
N PRO A 47 9.75 -4.13 -12.33
CA PRO A 47 9.01 -4.54 -11.14
C PRO A 47 8.01 -5.64 -11.45
N VAL A 48 7.86 -6.60 -10.53
CA VAL A 48 6.99 -7.78 -10.70
C VAL A 48 5.56 -7.42 -11.13
N GLY A 49 5.01 -6.31 -10.64
CA GLY A 49 3.67 -5.85 -11.00
C GLY A 49 3.54 -5.41 -12.47
N LEU A 50 4.61 -4.96 -13.12
CA LEU A 50 4.63 -4.63 -14.55
C LEU A 50 4.87 -5.86 -15.43
N ARG A 51 5.43 -6.93 -14.87
CA ARG A 51 5.62 -8.21 -15.55
C ARG A 51 4.40 -9.12 -15.47
N GLN A 52 3.54 -8.91 -14.46
CA GLN A 52 2.40 -9.75 -14.19
C GLN A 52 1.27 -9.44 -15.17
N LYS A 53 0.96 -10.41 -16.05
CA LYS A 53 -0.24 -10.37 -16.91
C LYS A 53 -1.50 -10.30 -16.04
N SER A 54 -2.55 -9.63 -16.53
CA SER A 54 -3.83 -9.54 -15.83
C SER A 54 -4.42 -10.94 -15.59
N LEU A 55 -4.51 -11.36 -14.33
CA LEU A 55 -5.01 -12.68 -13.91
C LEU A 55 -6.54 -12.74 -13.75
N THR A 56 -7.24 -11.67 -14.11
CA THR A 56 -8.69 -11.56 -13.92
C THR A 56 -9.36 -11.19 -15.23
N GLU A 57 -10.32 -12.02 -15.62
CA GLU A 57 -11.26 -11.74 -16.72
C GLU A 57 -12.35 -10.76 -16.28
N LYS A 58 -12.47 -10.48 -14.97
CA LYS A 58 -13.42 -9.49 -14.46
C LYS A 58 -13.02 -8.12 -14.97
N THR A 59 -13.96 -7.43 -15.59
CA THR A 59 -13.82 -6.01 -15.86
C THR A 59 -13.49 -5.29 -14.55
N PRO A 60 -12.56 -4.31 -14.58
CA PRO A 60 -12.20 -3.56 -13.38
C PRO A 60 -13.49 -3.05 -12.73
N THR A 61 -13.70 -3.42 -11.47
CA THR A 61 -14.93 -3.13 -10.72
C THR A 61 -15.00 -1.64 -10.39
N GLY A 62 -15.34 -0.84 -11.40
CA GLY A 62 -15.42 0.62 -11.33
C GLY A 62 -14.09 1.31 -11.02
N ASN A 63 -14.00 2.58 -11.39
CA ASN A 63 -12.83 3.39 -11.02
C ASN A 63 -12.97 3.81 -9.54
N PHE A 64 -11.91 3.66 -8.74
CA PHE A 64 -11.88 4.17 -7.37
C PHE A 64 -11.97 5.70 -7.39
N SER A 65 -13.12 6.26 -7.01
CA SER A 65 -13.29 7.71 -6.90
C SER A 65 -12.93 8.20 -5.51
N ARG A 66 -11.85 8.98 -5.42
CA ARG A 66 -11.44 9.66 -4.18
C ARG A 66 -12.54 10.58 -3.65
N GLU A 67 -13.27 11.26 -4.53
CA GLU A 67 -14.37 12.15 -4.16
C GLU A 67 -15.52 11.38 -3.51
N ALA A 68 -15.91 10.23 -4.10
CA ALA A 68 -16.95 9.39 -3.53
C ALA A 68 -16.57 8.85 -2.15
N LEU A 69 -15.29 8.50 -1.93
CA LEU A 69 -14.79 8.09 -0.62
C LEU A 69 -14.87 9.24 0.39
N MET A 70 -14.44 10.45 0.00
CA MET A 70 -14.48 11.62 0.87
C MET A 70 -15.93 12.00 1.23
N ALA A 71 -16.85 12.00 0.26
CA ALA A 71 -18.27 12.27 0.49
C ALA A 71 -18.91 11.23 1.42
N TYR A 72 -18.54 9.96 1.29
CA TYR A 72 -19.00 8.92 2.21
C TYR A 72 -18.53 9.18 3.65
N TRP A 73 -17.27 9.56 3.85
CA TRP A 73 -16.74 9.89 5.18
C TRP A 73 -17.37 11.15 5.77
N GLU A 74 -17.57 12.20 4.98
CA GLU A 74 -18.27 13.40 5.42
C GLU A 74 -19.70 13.06 5.88
N LYS A 75 -20.42 12.27 5.08
CA LYS A 75 -21.78 11.83 5.39
C LYS A 75 -21.85 10.96 6.66
N GLU A 76 -20.93 10.00 6.83
CA GLU A 76 -20.90 9.20 8.06
C GLU A 76 -20.48 10.02 9.29
N SER A 77 -19.59 11.01 9.14
CA SER A 77 -19.24 11.94 10.22
C SER A 77 -20.42 12.83 10.61
N GLN A 78 -21.15 13.39 9.64
CA GLN A 78 -22.36 14.18 9.89
C GLN A 78 -23.44 13.34 10.59
N LYS A 79 -23.66 12.10 10.13
CA LYS A 79 -24.62 11.17 10.72
C LYS A 79 -24.29 10.80 12.17
N LEU A 80 -23.00 10.71 12.52
CA LEU A 80 -22.57 10.54 13.92
C LEU A 80 -22.93 11.77 14.76
N LEU A 81 -22.68 12.97 14.24
CA LEU A 81 -22.98 14.23 14.92
C LEU A 81 -24.49 14.48 15.07
N GLU A 82 -25.29 14.11 14.07
CA GLU A 82 -26.76 14.18 14.12
C GLU A 82 -27.34 13.22 15.16
N LYS A 83 -26.79 12.01 15.29
CA LYS A 83 -27.19 11.05 16.34
C LYS A 83 -26.93 11.60 17.75
N GLU A 84 -25.86 12.36 17.93
CA GLU A 84 -25.59 13.05 19.20
C GLU A 84 -26.59 14.19 19.45
N ARG A 85 -26.94 14.97 18.41
CA ARG A 85 -27.96 16.05 18.51
C ARG A 85 -29.38 15.53 18.75
N LEU A 86 -29.76 14.40 18.15
CA LEU A 86 -31.09 13.81 18.34
C LEU A 86 -31.25 13.10 19.70
N GLY A 87 -30.20 13.07 20.53
CA GLY A 87 -30.33 12.70 21.93
C GLY A 87 -30.90 11.29 22.13
N GLU A 88 -30.46 10.29 21.35
CA GLU A 88 -30.67 8.87 21.68
C GLU A 88 -29.81 8.45 22.90
N CYS A 89 -29.96 9.18 24.00
CA CYS A 89 -29.56 8.74 25.33
C CYS A 89 -30.63 7.79 25.86
N GLY A 90 -30.55 6.52 25.44
CA GLY A 90 -31.37 5.45 26.02
C GLY A 90 -31.03 5.24 27.50
N LYS A 91 -31.89 5.73 28.41
CA LYS A 91 -31.81 5.47 29.85
C LYS A 91 -32.40 4.10 30.24
N LYS A 92 -31.70 3.45 31.19
CA LYS A 92 -32.09 2.46 32.24
C LYS A 92 -32.04 0.93 31.98
N LYS A 93 -31.01 0.33 32.64
CA LYS A 93 -30.96 -0.90 33.47
C LYS A 93 -31.95 -2.06 33.19
N LYS A 94 -31.41 -3.24 32.83
CA LYS A 94 -31.56 -4.54 33.55
C LYS A 94 -30.58 -5.59 32.97
N LYS A 95 -30.07 -6.48 33.84
CA LYS A 95 -29.13 -7.57 33.54
C LYS A 95 -29.59 -8.40 32.33
N GLY A 96 -28.66 -8.74 31.44
CA GLY A 96 -28.89 -9.68 30.35
C GLY A 96 -27.92 -9.46 29.20
N LYS A 97 -27.04 -10.44 29.00
CA LYS A 97 -26.06 -10.63 27.91
C LYS A 97 -26.50 -10.00 26.58
N LYS A 98 -26.17 -8.72 26.36
CA LYS A 98 -26.28 -8.08 25.04
C LYS A 98 -24.97 -8.33 24.28
N VAL A 99 -25.06 -9.16 23.26
CA VAL A 99 -24.06 -9.31 22.20
C VAL A 99 -23.91 -7.93 21.54
N LYS A 100 -22.97 -7.13 22.05
CA LYS A 100 -22.49 -5.94 21.36
C LYS A 100 -21.86 -6.46 20.05
N LYS A 101 -22.49 -6.22 18.91
CA LYS A 101 -21.83 -6.29 17.60
C LYS A 101 -20.78 -5.17 17.62
N GLN A 102 -19.63 -5.54 18.16
CA GLN A 102 -18.49 -4.68 18.38
C GLN A 102 -17.79 -4.43 17.04
N PRO A 103 -17.31 -3.19 16.75
CA PRO A 103 -16.37 -2.94 15.65
C PRO A 103 -15.06 -3.76 15.80
N ASN A 104 -14.87 -4.38 16.97
CA ASN A 104 -13.84 -5.38 17.23
C ASN A 104 -13.93 -6.62 16.34
N ASN A 105 -15.05 -6.92 15.66
CA ASN A 105 -15.09 -8.05 14.72
C ASN A 105 -14.25 -7.76 13.48
N ILE A 106 -14.38 -6.58 12.86
CA ILE A 106 -13.61 -6.23 11.66
C ILE A 106 -12.11 -6.23 11.98
N LEU A 107 -11.71 -5.63 13.11
CA LEU A 107 -10.30 -5.63 13.54
C LEU A 107 -9.78 -7.03 13.87
N LYS A 108 -10.63 -7.95 14.36
CA LYS A 108 -10.26 -9.35 14.60
C LYS A 108 -10.19 -10.16 13.31
N GLU A 109 -11.09 -9.88 12.37
CA GLU A 109 -11.17 -10.54 11.07
C GLU A 109 -9.98 -10.16 10.20
N ILE A 110 -9.64 -8.87 10.15
CA ILE A 110 -8.41 -8.36 9.51
C ILE A 110 -7.18 -8.99 10.16
N LYS A 111 -7.11 -9.03 11.49
CA LYS A 111 -5.97 -9.63 12.23
C LYS A 111 -5.83 -11.14 11.97
N ASN A 112 -6.94 -11.87 11.85
CA ASN A 112 -6.93 -13.30 11.56
C ASN A 112 -6.61 -13.58 10.09
N SER A 113 -7.09 -12.76 9.16
CA SER A 113 -6.80 -12.87 7.73
C SER A 113 -5.34 -12.55 7.42
N LEU A 114 -4.74 -11.59 8.16
CA LEU A 114 -3.32 -11.23 8.06
C LEU A 114 -2.39 -12.14 8.88
N ARG A 115 -2.92 -13.12 9.63
CA ARG A 115 -2.08 -14.17 10.19
C ARG A 115 -1.65 -15.06 9.03
N SER A 116 -0.35 -15.04 8.74
CA SER A 116 0.31 -16.05 7.90
C SER A 116 -0.24 -17.43 8.25
N VAL A 117 -0.71 -18.17 7.24
CA VAL A 117 -1.15 -19.56 7.38
C VAL A 117 0.06 -20.35 7.86
N GLN A 118 0.15 -20.55 9.18
CA GLN A 118 1.15 -21.43 9.76
C GLN A 118 0.73 -22.85 9.37
N GLU A 119 1.30 -23.36 8.29
CA GLU A 119 1.45 -24.80 8.17
C GLU A 119 2.18 -25.31 9.41
N LYS A 120 1.54 -26.25 10.08
CA LYS A 120 2.01 -26.92 11.28
C LYS A 120 3.45 -27.38 11.11
N LYS A 121 4.39 -26.79 11.85
CA LYS A 121 5.52 -27.54 12.42
C LYS A 121 5.74 -27.14 13.87
N MET A 122 5.34 -28.08 14.72
CA MET A 122 5.93 -28.47 15.99
C MET A 122 7.19 -27.68 16.37
N GLU A 123 7.10 -27.00 17.50
CA GLU A 123 8.11 -26.97 18.56
C GLU A 123 9.54 -27.27 18.10
N ASP A 124 10.30 -26.22 17.78
CA ASP A 124 11.62 -26.04 18.37
C ASP A 124 12.01 -24.56 18.35
N SER A 125 12.30 -24.08 19.55
CA SER A 125 12.87 -22.78 19.83
C SER A 125 14.18 -22.60 19.09
N SER A 126 14.19 -21.88 17.96
CA SER A 126 15.39 -21.20 17.45
C SER A 126 15.00 -20.20 16.39
N ARG A 127 14.87 -18.94 16.82
CA ARG A 127 14.96 -17.79 15.92
C ARG A 127 16.31 -17.93 15.18
N PRO A 128 16.36 -17.99 13.84
CA PRO A 128 17.64 -18.08 13.15
C PRO A 128 18.46 -16.86 13.55
N SER A 129 19.68 -17.07 14.04
CA SER A 129 20.62 -16.00 14.36
C SER A 129 20.81 -15.16 13.11
N THR A 130 20.16 -13.98 13.06
CA THR A 130 20.38 -13.04 11.97
C THR A 130 21.86 -12.66 11.99
N PRO A 131 22.57 -12.69 10.86
CA PRO A 131 23.95 -12.20 10.79
C PRO A 131 24.01 -10.84 11.48
N GLN A 132 24.93 -10.65 12.44
CA GLN A 132 25.07 -9.38 13.16
C GLN A 132 25.27 -8.27 12.13
N ARG A 133 24.19 -7.54 11.80
CA ARG A 133 24.27 -6.37 10.93
C ARG A 133 24.78 -5.27 11.83
N SER A 134 26.11 -5.17 11.94
CA SER A 134 26.80 -4.19 12.79
C SER A 134 26.23 -2.78 12.64
N ALA A 135 25.87 -2.36 11.42
CA ALA A 135 25.24 -1.07 11.16
C ALA A 135 23.84 -0.91 11.80
N HIS A 136 23.02 -1.97 11.77
CA HIS A 136 21.70 -1.94 12.38
C HIS A 136 21.80 -1.89 13.90
N ASP A 137 22.70 -2.68 14.49
CA ASP A 137 22.85 -2.73 15.94
C ASP A 137 23.39 -1.39 16.48
N ASN A 138 24.39 -0.81 15.80
CA ASN A 138 24.91 0.52 16.11
C ASN A 138 23.83 1.61 16.02
N LEU A 139 22.97 1.57 14.98
CA LEU A 139 21.85 2.50 14.85
C LEU A 139 20.85 2.36 16.01
N MET A 140 20.50 1.12 16.37
CA MET A 140 19.56 0.88 17.46
C MET A 140 20.15 1.29 18.82
N GLU A 141 21.45 1.13 19.01
CA GLU A 141 22.14 1.63 20.19
C GLU A 141 22.16 3.17 20.25
N ALA A 142 22.43 3.83 19.13
CA ALA A 142 22.35 5.29 19.02
C ALA A 142 20.93 5.81 19.30
N ILE A 143 19.88 5.15 18.79
CA ILE A 143 18.48 5.50 19.07
C ILE A 143 18.17 5.35 20.56
N ARG A 144 18.58 4.23 21.17
CA ARG A 144 18.38 3.98 22.61
C ARG A 144 19.10 5.02 23.48
N GLY A 145 20.27 5.49 23.05
CA GLY A 145 21.05 6.53 23.73
C GLY A 145 20.60 7.97 23.41
N SER A 146 19.69 8.17 22.47
CA SER A 146 19.24 9.51 22.07
C SER A 146 18.24 10.11 23.06
N SER A 147 18.17 11.44 23.10
CA SER A 147 17.23 12.16 23.97
C SER A 147 16.76 13.45 23.31
N ILE A 148 15.51 13.84 23.55
CA ILE A 148 14.97 15.13 23.09
C ILE A 148 15.77 16.33 23.60
N ARG A 149 16.55 16.14 24.68
CA ARG A 149 17.49 17.14 25.21
C ARG A 149 18.67 17.44 24.27
N GLN A 150 19.00 16.52 23.36
CA GLN A 150 20.03 16.71 22.34
C GLN A 150 19.51 17.55 21.15
N LEU A 151 18.21 17.82 21.08
CA LEU A 151 17.60 18.65 20.03
C LEU A 151 17.64 20.13 20.41
N LYS A 152 17.77 20.99 19.40
CA LYS A 152 17.70 22.45 19.57
C LYS A 152 16.26 22.86 19.92
N LYS A 153 16.08 23.61 21.01
CA LYS A 153 14.77 24.13 21.41
C LYS A 153 14.26 25.12 20.36
N VAL A 154 13.03 24.90 19.89
CA VAL A 154 12.28 25.83 19.04
C VAL A 154 11.04 26.24 19.83
N SER A 155 10.80 27.54 19.95
CA SER A 155 9.60 28.07 20.61
C SER A 155 8.42 27.89 19.67
N SER A 156 7.44 27.08 20.07
CA SER A 156 6.13 27.03 19.40
C SER A 156 5.32 28.26 19.82
N PRO A 157 4.73 29.04 18.90
CA PRO A 157 3.87 30.15 19.28
C PRO A 157 2.67 29.62 20.08
N VAL A 158 2.49 30.15 21.29
CA VAL A 158 1.31 29.91 22.12
C VAL A 158 0.15 30.64 21.46
N ALA A 159 -0.87 29.91 21.02
CA ALA A 159 -2.13 30.51 20.60
C ALA A 159 -2.86 31.00 21.85
N ASP A 160 -2.97 32.32 21.98
CA ASP A 160 -3.67 33.00 23.08
C ASP A 160 -5.19 32.82 22.90
N PRO A 161 -5.91 32.10 23.79
CA PRO A 161 -7.36 31.98 23.69
C PRO A 161 -8.00 33.17 24.41
N GLY A 162 -7.87 34.37 23.83
CA GLY A 162 -8.24 35.61 24.50
C GLY A 162 -8.64 36.74 23.56
N ALA A 163 -9.56 36.49 22.63
CA ALA A 163 -10.25 37.55 21.90
C ALA A 163 -11.71 37.17 21.67
N GLN A 164 -12.54 37.38 22.70
CA GLN A 164 -13.96 37.67 22.53
C GLN A 164 -14.23 39.04 23.16
N SER A 165 -14.46 40.04 22.30
CA SER A 165 -15.44 41.12 22.50
C SER A 165 -15.72 41.77 21.16
#